data_AF-A0A521XWH4-F1
#
_entry.id   AF-A0A521XWH4-F1
#
_cell.length_a   1.000
_cell.length_b   1.000
_cell.length_c   1.000
_cell.angle_alpha   90.00
_cell.angle_beta   90.00
_cell.angle_gamma   90.00
#
_symmetry.space_group_name_H-M   'P 1'
#
loop_
_entity.id
_entity.type
_entity.pdbx_description
1 polymer ?
#
loop_
_entity_poly.entity_id
_entity_poly.type
_entity_poly.pdbx_seq_one_letter_code
_entity_poly.pdbx_strand_id
1 'polypeptide(L)'
;GIRPANAPARRVAAAAALLARLDAPSGLLRIVGARTVNEAIAPLLVEARGYWLRRHDPCAAPCRLPASLVGRSRALEIIINVVLPVACAIGDGELAAAARTLFATLPRPAVYGRTRFIENALASEGLRVPVNARRAQGLLALHANWCSANGCGRCPLS
;
A
#
# COMPACT_ATOMS: atom_id res chain seq x y z
N GLY A 1 -19.29 6.31 6.78
CA GLY A 1 -18.46 7.50 7.08
C GLY A 1 -16.99 7.17 6.89
N ILE A 2 -16.20 8.10 6.36
CA ILE A 2 -14.74 7.97 6.26
C ILE A 2 -14.16 8.15 7.68
N ARG A 3 -13.24 7.27 8.10
CA ARG A 3 -12.54 7.46 9.39
C ARG A 3 -11.76 8.78 9.36
N PRO A 4 -11.84 9.66 10.37
CA PRO A 4 -11.16 10.96 10.39
C PRO A 4 -9.67 10.91 10.02
N ALA A 5 -8.95 9.87 10.43
CA ALA A 5 -7.54 9.67 10.06
C ALA A 5 -7.28 9.55 8.55
N ASN A 6 -8.27 9.09 7.77
CA ASN A 6 -8.20 8.92 6.31
C ASN A 6 -8.95 10.02 5.53
N ALA A 7 -9.29 11.14 6.18
CA ALA A 7 -9.99 12.23 5.54
C ALA A 7 -9.22 12.79 4.33
N PRO A 8 -9.92 13.25 3.26
CA PRO A 8 -9.28 13.77 2.05
C PRO A 8 -8.24 14.88 2.33
N ALA A 9 -8.56 15.86 3.17
CA ALA A 9 -7.65 16.96 3.49
C ALA A 9 -6.34 16.47 4.14
N ARG A 10 -6.40 15.48 5.04
CA ARG A 10 -5.18 14.85 5.61
C ARG A 10 -4.35 14.12 4.57
N ARG A 11 -4.99 13.47 3.59
CA ARG A 11 -4.28 12.78 2.50
C ARG A 11 -3.56 13.77 1.59
N VAL A 12 -4.16 14.92 1.31
CA VAL A 12 -3.52 16.01 0.57
C VAL A 12 -2.32 16.55 1.34
N ALA A 13 -2.48 16.79 2.66
CA ALA A 13 -1.37 17.24 3.50
C ALA A 13 -0.21 16.22 3.55
N ALA A 14 -0.53 14.93 3.65
CA ALA A 14 0.44 13.85 3.58
C ALA A 14 1.20 13.85 2.23
N ALA A 15 0.47 13.97 1.12
CA ALA A 15 1.06 14.01 -0.21
C ALA A 15 1.97 15.24 -0.42
N ALA A 16 1.53 16.43 0.01
CA ALA A 16 2.33 17.64 -0.04
C ALA A 16 3.65 17.51 0.75
N ALA A 17 3.59 16.92 1.96
CA ALA A 17 4.78 16.66 2.76
C ALA A 17 5.73 15.64 2.11
N LEU A 18 5.19 14.61 1.44
CA LEU A 18 5.99 13.65 0.68
C LEU A 18 6.66 14.30 -0.52
N LEU A 19 5.91 15.07 -1.33
CA LEU A 19 6.44 15.75 -2.52
C LEU A 19 7.50 16.81 -2.18
N ALA A 20 7.33 17.53 -1.06
CA ALA A 20 8.31 18.52 -0.62
C ALA A 20 9.62 17.87 -0.12
N ARG A 21 9.56 16.65 0.42
CA ARG A 21 10.71 15.96 1.01
C ARG A 21 11.41 15.02 0.04
N LEU A 22 10.64 14.33 -0.79
CA LEU A 22 11.14 13.40 -1.78
C LEU A 22 11.16 14.19 -3.08
N ASP A 23 12.36 14.52 -3.55
CA ASP A 23 12.62 15.11 -4.86
C ASP A 23 12.07 14.19 -5.97
N ALA A 24 10.76 14.23 -6.18
CA ALA A 24 10.02 13.25 -6.95
C ALA A 24 10.15 13.58 -8.45
N PRO A 25 10.34 12.58 -9.34
CA PRO A 25 10.19 11.14 -9.05
C PRO A 25 11.45 10.45 -8.51
N SER A 26 12.64 11.06 -8.66
CA SER A 26 13.94 10.46 -8.34
C SER A 26 14.02 9.92 -6.91
N GLY A 27 13.58 10.71 -5.94
CA GLY A 27 13.53 10.35 -4.51
C GLY A 27 12.64 9.15 -4.22
N LEU A 28 11.53 8.99 -4.96
CA LEU A 28 10.64 7.83 -4.85
C LEU A 28 11.28 6.58 -5.47
N LEU A 29 11.96 6.71 -6.60
CA LEU A 29 12.60 5.57 -7.27
C LEU A 29 13.77 5.01 -6.47
N ARG A 30 14.52 5.84 -5.73
CA ARG A 30 15.60 5.36 -4.84
C ARG A 30 15.12 4.38 -3.77
N ILE A 31 13.83 4.41 -3.40
CA ILE A 31 13.24 3.46 -2.45
C ILE A 31 13.38 2.02 -2.94
N VAL A 32 13.39 1.81 -4.26
CA VAL A 32 13.54 0.49 -4.87
C VAL A 32 14.87 -0.18 -4.53
N GLY A 33 15.92 0.61 -4.28
CA GLY A 33 17.23 0.11 -3.87
C GLY A 33 17.35 -0.26 -2.38
N ALA A 34 16.27 -0.15 -1.60
CA ALA A 34 16.28 -0.51 -0.19
C ALA A 34 16.55 -2.00 0.02
N ARG A 35 17.41 -2.33 1.00
CA ARG A 35 17.78 -3.72 1.34
C ARG A 35 16.81 -4.32 2.35
N THR A 36 16.15 -3.48 3.12
CA THR A 36 15.16 -3.90 4.12
C THR A 36 13.83 -3.18 3.93
N VAL A 37 12.74 -3.81 4.41
CA VAL A 37 11.41 -3.20 4.41
C VAL A 37 11.39 -1.90 5.23
N ASN A 38 12.19 -1.82 6.30
CA ASN A 38 12.31 -0.62 7.12
C ASN A 38 12.98 0.53 6.34
N GLU A 39 14.07 0.24 5.63
CA GLU A 39 14.71 1.22 4.73
C GLU A 39 13.75 1.69 3.64
N ALA A 40 12.93 0.79 3.08
CA ALA A 40 11.98 1.16 2.04
C ALA A 40 10.86 2.08 2.58
N ILE A 41 10.39 1.84 3.81
CA ILE A 41 9.28 2.58 4.42
C ILE A 41 9.71 3.91 5.02
N ALA A 42 10.92 4.01 5.60
CA ALA A 42 11.36 5.19 6.34
C ALA A 42 11.25 6.52 5.55
N PRO A 43 11.60 6.59 4.25
CA PRO A 43 11.44 7.80 3.44
C PRO A 43 9.99 8.21 3.19
N LEU A 44 9.01 7.36 3.52
CA LEU A 44 7.58 7.63 3.33
C LEU A 44 6.87 7.96 4.64
N LEU A 45 7.50 7.80 5.81
CA LEU A 45 6.87 8.13 7.09
C LEU A 45 6.71 9.64 7.23
N VAL A 46 5.50 10.09 7.56
CA VAL A 46 5.19 11.51 7.74
C VAL A 46 4.43 11.67 9.05
N GLU A 47 5.03 12.42 9.97
CA GLU A 47 4.39 12.84 11.21
C GLU A 47 3.50 14.07 10.96
N ALA A 48 2.32 14.07 11.58
CA ALA A 48 1.44 15.21 11.68
C ALA A 48 2.04 16.26 12.62
N ARG A 49 1.88 17.53 12.26
CA ARG A 49 2.31 18.68 13.07
C ARG A 49 1.21 19.74 13.09
N GLY A 50 1.18 20.52 14.16
CA GLY A 50 0.30 21.68 14.31
C GLY A 50 -1.17 21.35 14.05
N TYR A 51 -1.74 21.99 13.03
CA TYR A 51 -3.14 21.84 12.60
C TYR A 51 -3.57 20.36 12.47
N TRP A 52 -2.72 19.53 11.86
CA TRP A 52 -3.02 18.14 11.58
C TRP A 52 -2.95 17.21 12.79
N LEU A 53 -2.57 17.67 13.98
CA LEU A 53 -2.67 16.84 15.19
C LEU A 53 -4.07 16.82 15.78
N ARG A 54 -4.89 17.83 15.47
CA ARG A 54 -6.19 18.04 16.09
C ARG A 54 -7.34 18.17 15.10
N ARG A 55 -7.07 18.40 13.81
CA ARG A 55 -8.10 18.55 12.78
C ARG A 55 -7.81 17.66 11.58
N HIS A 56 -8.88 17.10 11.02
CA HIS A 56 -8.84 16.24 9.83
C HIS A 56 -9.46 16.90 8.60
N ASP A 57 -10.17 18.01 8.80
CA ASP A 57 -10.85 18.80 7.79
C ASP A 57 -10.91 20.28 8.25
N PRO A 58 -10.75 21.26 7.35
CA PRO A 58 -10.92 22.70 7.62
C PRO A 58 -12.15 23.07 8.45
N CYS A 59 -13.27 22.42 8.17
CA CYS A 59 -14.58 22.72 8.75
C CYS A 59 -14.93 21.80 9.93
N ALA A 60 -14.08 20.84 10.28
CA ALA A 60 -14.35 19.91 11.37
C ALA A 60 -13.94 20.47 12.74
N ALA A 61 -14.74 20.14 13.76
CA ALA A 61 -14.36 20.34 15.15
C ALA A 61 -13.07 19.59 15.50
N PRO A 62 -12.26 20.10 16.45
CA PRO A 62 -11.06 19.40 16.90
C PRO A 62 -11.38 18.00 17.45
N CYS A 63 -10.53 17.02 17.16
CA CYS A 63 -10.65 15.67 17.67
C CYS A 63 -9.28 15.02 17.89
N ARG A 64 -9.23 13.92 18.65
CA ARG A 64 -8.00 13.13 18.83
C ARG A 64 -7.70 12.40 17.53
N LEU A 65 -6.54 12.69 16.94
CA LEU A 65 -6.07 12.09 15.69
C LEU A 65 -4.72 11.40 15.90
N PRO A 66 -4.37 10.40 15.06
CA PRO A 66 -3.04 9.83 15.07
C PRO A 66 -1.97 10.88 14.80
N ALA A 67 -0.83 10.73 15.48
CA ALA A 67 0.34 11.58 15.27
C ALA A 67 0.96 11.40 13.88
N SER A 68 0.61 10.35 13.13
CA SER A 68 1.08 10.15 11.75
C SER A 68 0.05 10.60 10.70
N LEU A 69 0.56 11.25 9.64
CA LEU A 69 -0.12 11.44 8.36
C LEU A 69 0.12 10.23 7.44
N VAL A 70 1.34 9.69 7.45
CA VAL A 70 1.70 8.44 6.77
C VAL A 70 2.43 7.54 7.76
N GLY A 71 1.70 6.57 8.29
CA GLY A 71 2.29 5.50 9.11
C GLY A 71 2.81 4.34 8.25
N ARG A 72 3.42 3.36 8.92
CA ARG A 72 4.05 2.19 8.27
C ARG A 72 3.15 1.44 7.30
N SER A 73 1.89 1.17 7.69
CA SER A 73 0.94 0.46 6.83
C SER A 73 0.64 1.24 5.55
N ARG A 74 0.46 2.56 5.64
CA ARG A 74 0.22 3.41 4.46
C ARG A 74 1.46 3.53 3.58
N ALA A 75 2.65 3.65 4.18
CA ALA A 75 3.90 3.65 3.44
C ALA A 75 4.07 2.36 2.63
N LEU A 76 3.78 1.19 3.23
CA LEU A 76 3.80 -0.08 2.52
C LEU A 76 2.81 -0.11 1.34
N GLU A 77 1.59 0.40 1.54
CA GLU A 77 0.61 0.53 0.44
C GLU A 77 1.09 1.46 -0.69
N ILE A 78 1.77 2.56 -0.36
CA ILE A 78 2.35 3.49 -1.36
C ILE A 78 3.45 2.76 -2.15
N ILE A 79 4.31 1.98 -1.49
CA ILE A 79 5.34 1.21 -2.18
C ILE A 79 4.69 0.24 -3.17
N ILE A 80 3.73 -0.56 -2.70
CA ILE A 80 3.08 -1.61 -3.50
C ILE A 80 2.31 -1.05 -4.69
N ASN A 81 1.56 0.04 -4.49
CA ASN A 81 0.62 0.53 -5.51
C ASN A 81 1.13 1.72 -6.32
N VAL A 82 2.24 2.36 -5.93
CA VAL A 82 2.77 3.55 -6.61
C VAL A 82 4.23 3.38 -6.97
N VAL A 83 5.11 3.16 -5.99
CA VAL A 83 6.56 3.14 -6.23
C VAL A 83 6.96 1.99 -7.16
N LEU A 84 6.50 0.77 -6.86
CA LEU A 84 6.86 -0.41 -7.65
C LEU A 84 6.29 -0.35 -9.09
N PRO A 85 4.99 -0.03 -9.31
CA PRO A 85 4.47 0.09 -10.67
C PRO A 85 5.15 1.19 -11.48
N VAL A 86 5.41 2.36 -10.88
CA VAL A 86 6.11 3.45 -11.56
C VAL A 86 7.52 3.02 -11.92
N ALA A 87 8.29 2.44 -11.00
CA ALA A 87 9.63 1.95 -11.27
C ALA A 87 9.68 0.92 -12.41
N CYS A 88 8.69 0.02 -12.50
CA CYS A 88 8.58 -0.92 -13.62
C CYS A 88 8.16 -0.25 -14.94
N ALA A 89 7.40 0.85 -14.89
CA ALA A 89 6.88 1.52 -16.08
C ALA A 89 7.88 2.49 -16.73
N ILE A 90 8.69 3.18 -15.92
CA ILE A 90 9.64 4.21 -16.41
C ILE A 90 11.10 3.80 -16.26
N GLY A 91 11.38 2.75 -15.50
CA GLY A 91 12.74 2.29 -15.25
C GLY A 91 13.37 1.57 -16.42
N ASP A 92 14.69 1.56 -16.43
CA ASP A 92 15.47 0.62 -17.23
C ASP A 92 15.33 -0.82 -16.69
N GLY A 93 16.02 -1.75 -17.34
CA GLY A 93 16.01 -3.16 -16.93
C GLY A 93 16.46 -3.38 -15.48
N GLU A 94 17.41 -2.57 -14.99
CA GLU A 94 17.95 -2.68 -13.64
C GLU A 94 16.95 -2.18 -12.59
N LEU A 95 16.34 -1.01 -12.81
CA LEU A 95 15.36 -0.45 -11.89
C LEU A 95 14.11 -1.33 -11.80
N ALA A 96 13.63 -1.86 -12.93
CA ALA A 96 12.51 -2.80 -12.94
C ALA A 96 12.87 -4.12 -12.23
N ALA A 97 14.10 -4.61 -12.38
CA ALA A 97 14.57 -5.80 -11.68
C ALA A 97 14.66 -5.56 -10.17
N ALA A 98 15.22 -4.43 -9.74
CA ALA A 98 15.28 -4.04 -8.35
C ALA A 98 13.87 -3.89 -7.75
N ALA A 99 12.90 -3.35 -8.50
CA ALA A 99 11.51 -3.25 -8.06
C ALA A 99 10.89 -4.64 -7.81
N ARG A 100 11.11 -5.60 -8.72
CA ARG A 100 10.67 -6.98 -8.52
C ARG A 100 11.33 -7.64 -7.31
N THR A 101 12.63 -7.40 -7.10
CA THR A 101 13.37 -7.90 -5.93
C THR A 101 12.79 -7.33 -4.64
N LEU A 102 12.57 -6.01 -4.56
CA LEU A 102 11.94 -5.39 -3.40
C LEU A 102 10.54 -5.95 -3.17
N PHE A 103 9.71 -6.06 -4.21
CA PHE A 103 8.35 -6.60 -4.10
C PHE A 103 8.32 -8.01 -3.49
N ALA A 104 9.34 -8.82 -3.78
CA ALA A 104 9.44 -10.18 -3.28
C ALA A 104 9.65 -10.27 -1.77
N THR A 105 10.22 -9.22 -1.15
CA THR A 105 10.51 -9.15 0.29
C THR A 105 9.42 -8.45 1.10
N LEU A 106 8.48 -7.76 0.43
CA LEU A 106 7.46 -6.97 1.12
C LEU A 106 6.47 -7.86 1.91
N PRO A 107 6.19 -7.51 3.18
CA PRO A 107 5.27 -8.25 4.01
C PRO A 107 3.83 -8.02 3.55
N ARG A 108 2.91 -8.76 4.17
CA ARG A 108 1.48 -8.57 3.94
C ARG A 108 1.06 -7.12 4.24
N PRO A 109 0.39 -6.41 3.32
CA PRO A 109 -0.29 -5.15 3.64
C PRO A 109 -1.50 -5.40 4.55
N ALA A 110 -2.17 -4.34 5.00
CA ALA A 110 -3.40 -4.47 5.78
C ALA A 110 -4.42 -5.36 5.06
N VAL A 111 -5.09 -6.24 5.81
CA VAL A 111 -6.06 -7.19 5.25
C VAL A 111 -7.19 -6.43 4.55
N TYR A 112 -7.40 -6.73 3.28
CA TYR A 112 -8.50 -6.16 2.53
C TYR A 112 -9.72 -7.08 2.65
N GLY A 113 -10.83 -6.55 3.18
CA GLY A 113 -12.02 -7.36 3.46
C GLY A 113 -12.55 -8.13 2.25
N ARG A 114 -12.34 -7.61 1.03
CA ARG A 114 -12.79 -8.24 -0.21
C ARG A 114 -12.06 -9.54 -0.56
N THR A 115 -10.82 -9.74 -0.13
CA THR A 115 -10.07 -10.97 -0.45
C THR A 115 -10.20 -12.05 0.63
N ARG A 116 -10.82 -11.71 1.78
CA ARG A 116 -10.88 -12.60 2.95
C ARG A 116 -11.58 -13.93 2.68
N PHE A 117 -12.63 -13.94 1.85
CA PHE A 117 -13.32 -15.20 1.53
C PHE A 117 -12.45 -16.13 0.68
N ILE A 118 -11.62 -15.59 -0.24
CA ILE A 118 -10.71 -16.40 -1.05
C ILE A 118 -9.66 -17.06 -0.14
N GLU A 119 -9.12 -16.31 0.81
CA GLU A 119 -8.19 -16.85 1.81
C GLU A 119 -8.84 -17.93 2.68
N ASN A 120 -10.08 -17.71 3.13
CA ASN A 120 -10.81 -18.70 3.91
C ASN A 120 -11.09 -19.98 3.11
N ALA A 121 -11.46 -19.86 1.83
CA ALA A 121 -11.69 -20.99 0.94
C ALA A 121 -10.40 -21.81 0.74
N LEU A 122 -9.27 -21.14 0.50
CA LEU A 122 -7.98 -21.83 0.40
C LEU A 122 -7.62 -22.52 1.73
N ALA A 123 -7.89 -21.88 2.87
CA ALA A 123 -7.64 -22.48 4.17
C ALA A 123 -8.52 -23.70 4.46
N SER A 124 -9.79 -23.72 4.00
CA SER A 124 -10.68 -24.88 4.17
C SER A 124 -10.26 -26.08 3.33
N GLU A 125 -9.64 -25.85 2.17
CA GLU A 125 -9.00 -26.88 1.34
C GLU A 125 -7.62 -27.33 1.89
N GLY A 126 -7.25 -26.92 3.10
CA GLY A 126 -5.98 -27.27 3.73
C GLY A 126 -4.77 -26.48 3.21
N LEU A 127 -4.95 -25.56 2.26
CA LEU A 127 -3.89 -24.72 1.69
C LEU A 127 -3.61 -23.52 2.60
N ARG A 128 -2.75 -23.72 3.61
CA ARG A 128 -2.26 -22.63 4.48
C ARG A 128 -1.08 -21.90 3.85
N VAL A 129 -1.35 -21.13 2.79
CA VAL A 129 -0.31 -20.37 2.10
C VAL A 129 -0.14 -18.99 2.77
N PRO A 130 1.05 -18.63 3.29
CA PRO A 130 1.28 -17.30 3.85
C PRO A 130 1.04 -16.21 2.81
N VAL A 131 0.12 -15.29 3.09
CA VAL A 131 -0.17 -14.17 2.18
C VAL A 131 0.83 -13.05 2.42
N ASN A 132 1.78 -12.87 1.49
CA ASN A 132 2.68 -11.70 1.43
C ASN A 132 2.10 -10.63 0.49
N ALA A 133 2.84 -9.54 0.25
CA ALA A 133 2.38 -8.47 -0.65
C ALA A 133 2.01 -8.95 -2.06
N ARG A 134 2.85 -9.82 -2.65
CA ARG A 134 2.63 -10.39 -3.98
C ARG A 134 1.34 -11.21 -4.05
N ARG A 135 1.14 -12.11 -3.08
CA ARG A 135 -0.07 -12.92 -3.00
C ARG A 135 -1.30 -12.07 -2.72
N ALA A 136 -1.20 -11.03 -1.88
CA ALA A 136 -2.30 -10.10 -1.66
C ALA A 136 -2.75 -9.40 -2.95
N GLN A 137 -1.81 -8.98 -3.81
CA GLN A 137 -2.11 -8.42 -5.12
C GLN A 137 -2.71 -9.46 -6.08
N GLY A 138 -2.19 -10.70 -6.05
CA GLY A 138 -2.78 -11.81 -6.80
C GLY A 138 -4.23 -12.10 -6.40
N LEU A 139 -4.54 -12.09 -5.10
CA LEU A 139 -5.91 -12.27 -4.59
C LEU A 139 -6.84 -11.13 -5.03
N LEU A 140 -6.34 -9.89 -5.09
CA LEU A 140 -7.11 -8.76 -5.63
C LEU A 140 -7.40 -8.94 -7.13
N ALA A 141 -6.41 -9.39 -7.90
CA ALA A 141 -6.60 -9.69 -9.32
C ALA A 141 -7.60 -10.83 -9.53
N LEU A 142 -7.52 -11.89 -8.72
CA LEU A 142 -8.48 -13.00 -8.75
C LEU A 142 -9.90 -12.54 -8.45
N HIS A 143 -10.04 -11.73 -7.39
CA HIS A 143 -11.32 -11.14 -7.02
C HIS A 143 -11.91 -10.33 -8.17
N ALA A 144 -11.12 -9.41 -8.74
CA ALA A 144 -11.57 -8.46 -9.75
C ALA A 144 -11.93 -9.13 -11.09
N ASN A 145 -11.16 -10.14 -11.51
CA ASN A 145 -11.31 -10.74 -12.83
C ASN A 145 -12.20 -12.00 -12.85
N TRP A 146 -12.42 -12.67 -11.71
CA TRP A 146 -13.24 -13.89 -11.64
C TRP A 146 -14.30 -13.86 -10.54
N CYS A 147 -13.91 -13.69 -9.27
CA CYS A 147 -14.85 -13.93 -8.16
C CYS A 147 -16.02 -12.94 -8.13
N SER A 148 -15.83 -11.69 -8.57
CA SER A 148 -16.93 -10.72 -8.66
C SER A 148 -17.86 -10.94 -9.85
N ALA A 149 -17.54 -11.86 -10.76
CA ALA A 149 -18.28 -12.11 -12.00
C ALA A 149 -18.77 -13.57 -12.13
N ASN A 150 -18.87 -14.31 -11.02
CA ASN A 150 -19.22 -15.74 -11.00
C ASN A 150 -18.33 -16.61 -11.91
N GLY A 151 -17.04 -16.26 -12.04
CA GLY A 151 -16.09 -16.93 -12.91
C GLY A 151 -15.59 -18.31 -12.43
N CYS A 152 -16.29 -18.97 -11.51
CA CYS A 152 -15.92 -20.31 -11.03
C CYS A 152 -15.90 -21.31 -12.19
N GLY A 153 -14.96 -22.26 -12.17
CA GLY A 153 -14.68 -23.20 -13.27
C GLY A 153 -13.78 -22.63 -14.38
N ARG A 154 -13.55 -21.31 -14.40
CA ARG A 154 -12.57 -20.63 -15.26
C ARG A 154 -11.48 -19.91 -14.48
N CYS A 155 -11.70 -19.71 -13.18
CA CYS A 155 -10.70 -19.17 -12.27
C CYS A 155 -9.51 -20.14 -12.20
N PRO A 156 -8.26 -19.67 -12.20
CA PRO A 156 -7.08 -20.53 -12.09
C PRO A 156 -6.95 -21.25 -10.72
N LEU A 157 -7.86 -20.97 -9.77
CA LEU A 157 -7.97 -21.64 -8.48
C LEU A 157 -9.27 -22.45 -8.33
N SER A 158 -10.05 -22.63 -9.41
CA SER A 158 -11.23 -23.51 -9.42
C SER A 158 -10.86 -24.96 -9.66
#